data_AF-A0A2M7URW5-F1
#
_entry.id   AF-A0A2M7URW5-F1
#
_cell.length_a   1.000
_cell.length_b   1.000
_cell.length_c   1.000
_cell.angle_alpha   90.00
_cell.angle_beta   90.00
_cell.angle_gamma   90.00
#
_symmetry.space_group_name_H-M   'P 1'
#
loop_
_entity.id
_entity.type
_entity.pdbx_description
1 polymer ?
#
loop_
_entity_poly.entity_id
_entity_poly.type
_entity_poly.pdbx_seq_one_letter_code
_entity_poly.pdbx_strand_id
1 'polypeptide(L)'
;MEHLTNYRRGTSVIALTVLLCLAAGLLVFAVVPLAHAVESYGLYETAKKAGLAKGKTSLAVYLGQVVGAVLFLIGGIFLVLMIYGGVLWMTAAGNDQQVAKAKLVLTAAVIGTVIVFASYALTSYIFDALASRAIS
;
A
#
# COMPACT_ATOMS: atom_id res chain seq x y z
N MET A 1 19.77 -25.23 32.51
CA MET A 1 20.45 -24.20 31.69
C MET A 1 19.88 -24.09 30.26
N GLU A 2 19.04 -25.01 29.78
CA GLU A 2 18.48 -24.98 28.40
C GLU A 2 17.32 -23.97 28.16
N HIS A 3 16.55 -23.59 29.19
CA HIS A 3 15.37 -22.72 28.98
C HIS A 3 15.72 -21.27 28.57
N LEU A 4 16.96 -20.81 28.81
CA LEU A 4 17.42 -19.45 28.49
C LEU A 4 17.92 -19.30 27.04
N THR A 5 18.25 -20.40 26.37
CA THR A 5 18.68 -20.37 24.96
C THR A 5 17.49 -20.25 24.01
N ASN A 6 16.31 -20.74 24.41
CA ASN A 6 15.07 -20.64 23.62
C ASN A 6 14.45 -19.23 23.67
N TYR A 7 14.50 -18.56 24.83
CA TYR A 7 14.07 -17.16 24.97
C TYR A 7 14.95 -16.19 24.15
N ARG A 8 16.26 -16.43 24.08
CA ARG A 8 17.19 -15.71 23.19
C ARG A 8 16.99 -16.00 21.71
N ARG A 9 16.58 -17.22 21.33
CA ARG A 9 16.30 -17.58 19.93
C ARG A 9 14.96 -17.02 19.43
N GLY A 10 13.91 -17.03 20.24
CA GLY A 10 12.59 -16.49 19.85
C GLY A 10 12.61 -14.97 19.62
N THR A 11 13.26 -14.22 20.51
CA THR A 11 13.45 -12.77 20.37
C THR A 11 14.30 -12.39 19.16
N SER A 12 15.36 -13.17 18.85
CA SER A 12 16.17 -12.98 17.63
C SER A 12 15.44 -13.34 16.34
N VAL A 13 14.58 -14.36 16.33
CA VAL A 13 13.81 -14.73 15.12
C VAL A 13 12.78 -13.65 14.78
N ILE A 14 12.05 -13.15 15.78
CA ILE A 14 11.07 -12.06 15.60
C ILE A 14 11.78 -10.80 15.08
N ALA A 15 12.91 -10.42 15.68
CA ALA A 15 13.72 -9.28 15.23
C ALA A 15 14.24 -9.46 13.79
N LEU A 16 14.64 -10.67 13.39
CA LEU A 16 15.08 -10.97 12.02
C LEU A 16 13.94 -10.82 11.01
N THR A 17 12.75 -11.37 11.30
CA THR A 17 11.56 -11.20 10.43
C THR A 17 11.12 -9.76 10.31
N VAL A 18 11.15 -8.98 11.40
CA VAL A 18 10.80 -7.56 11.39
C VAL A 18 11.81 -6.76 10.55
N LEU A 19 13.09 -7.07 10.65
CA LEU A 19 14.14 -6.45 9.86
C LEU A 19 14.03 -6.81 8.36
N LEU A 20 13.65 -8.05 8.05
CA LEU A 20 13.37 -8.50 6.68
C LEU A 20 12.12 -7.83 6.09
N CYS A 21 11.05 -7.69 6.86
CA CYS A 21 9.84 -6.97 6.44
C CYS A 21 10.09 -5.46 6.27
N LEU A 22 10.92 -4.84 7.12
CA LEU A 22 11.34 -3.45 6.97
C LEU A 22 12.23 -3.26 5.74
N ALA A 23 13.17 -4.17 5.48
CA ALA A 23 14.00 -4.14 4.29
C ALA A 23 13.15 -4.35 3.02
N ALA A 24 12.21 -5.28 3.02
CA ALA A 24 11.27 -5.48 1.92
C ALA A 24 10.36 -4.26 1.72
N GLY A 25 9.86 -3.64 2.79
CA GLY A 25 9.06 -2.41 2.73
C GLY A 25 9.85 -1.24 2.14
N LEU A 26 11.12 -1.08 2.53
CA LEU A 26 12.03 -0.07 1.97
C LEU A 26 12.33 -0.33 0.48
N LEU A 27 12.50 -1.60 0.12
CA LEU A 27 12.75 -2.02 -1.27
C LEU A 27 11.51 -1.74 -2.13
N VAL A 28 10.31 -2.10 -1.66
CA VAL A 28 9.02 -1.78 -2.30
C VAL A 28 8.85 -0.27 -2.45
N PHE A 29 9.16 0.51 -1.42
CA PHE A 29 9.07 1.98 -1.48
C PHE A 29 10.03 2.59 -2.49
N ALA A 30 11.21 1.99 -2.70
CA ALA A 30 12.17 2.43 -3.71
C ALA A 30 11.79 2.01 -5.15
N VAL A 31 11.15 0.84 -5.33
CA VAL A 31 10.82 0.32 -6.68
C VAL A 31 9.45 0.75 -7.21
N VAL A 32 8.46 1.02 -6.35
CA VAL A 32 7.12 1.45 -6.80
C VAL A 32 7.15 2.76 -7.60
N PRO A 33 7.90 3.81 -7.19
CA PRO A 33 8.05 5.03 -7.99
C PRO A 33 8.72 4.76 -9.34
N LEU A 34 9.63 3.79 -9.39
CA LEU A 34 10.33 3.42 -10.61
C LEU A 34 9.41 2.63 -11.55
N ALA A 35 8.59 1.72 -11.04
CA ALA A 35 7.61 0.97 -11.83
C ALA A 35 6.57 1.90 -12.47
N HIS A 36 6.08 2.90 -11.74
CA HIS A 36 5.15 3.90 -12.26
C HIS A 36 5.80 4.88 -13.25
N ALA A 37 7.13 5.05 -13.19
CA ALA A 37 7.88 5.83 -14.18
C ALA A 37 8.13 5.04 -15.48
N VAL A 38 8.36 3.73 -15.39
CA VAL A 38 8.69 2.86 -16.53
C VAL A 38 7.52 2.71 -17.51
N GLU A 39 6.26 2.74 -17.03
CA GLU A 39 5.07 2.64 -17.89
C GLU A 39 4.86 3.88 -18.78
N SER A 40 5.48 5.01 -18.45
CA SER A 40 5.38 6.29 -19.18
C SER A 40 6.72 6.83 -19.72
N TYR A 41 7.81 6.07 -19.62
CA TYR A 41 9.13 6.53 -20.06
C TYR A 41 9.28 6.38 -21.58
N GLY A 42 8.75 7.36 -22.32
CA GLY A 42 8.96 7.51 -23.77
C GLY A 42 7.68 7.67 -24.58
N LEU A 43 6.57 7.05 -24.18
CA LEU A 43 5.29 7.19 -24.89
C LEU A 43 4.63 8.56 -24.64
N TYR A 44 4.70 9.07 -23.40
CA TYR A 44 4.22 10.41 -23.05
C TYR A 44 5.06 11.51 -23.70
N GLU A 45 6.40 11.38 -23.67
CA GLU A 45 7.32 12.32 -24.31
C GLU A 45 7.17 12.32 -25.84
N THR A 46 6.98 11.15 -26.46
CA THR A 46 6.72 11.04 -27.91
C THR A 46 5.34 11.58 -28.27
N ALA A 47 4.29 11.31 -27.49
CA ALA A 47 2.95 11.86 -27.72
C ALA A 47 2.91 13.40 -27.53
N LYS A 48 3.68 13.93 -26.58
CA LYS A 48 3.84 15.38 -26.34
C LYS A 48 4.59 16.06 -27.48
N LYS A 49 5.67 15.45 -27.99
CA LYS A 49 6.40 15.94 -29.18
C LYS A 49 5.60 15.81 -30.47
N ALA A 50 4.74 14.80 -30.58
CA ALA A 50 3.86 14.59 -31.74
C ALA A 50 2.57 15.44 -31.70
N GLY A 51 2.36 16.28 -30.68
CA GLY A 51 1.15 17.11 -30.54
C GLY A 51 -0.13 16.34 -30.20
N LEU A 52 -0.05 15.02 -29.99
CA LEU A 52 -1.16 14.13 -29.67
C LEU A 52 -1.46 14.02 -28.17
N ALA A 53 -0.61 14.61 -27.31
CA ALA A 53 -0.85 14.66 -25.85
C ALA A 53 -1.99 15.61 -25.43
N LYS A 54 -2.64 16.30 -26.38
CA LYS A 54 -3.91 17.00 -26.16
C LYS A 54 -5.08 16.05 -26.47
N GLY A 55 -5.36 15.11 -25.58
CA GLY A 55 -6.43 14.14 -25.82
C GLY A 55 -7.09 13.51 -24.60
N LYS A 56 -6.59 13.76 -23.38
CA LYS A 56 -7.30 13.45 -22.14
C LYS A 56 -7.08 14.64 -21.22
N THR A 57 -8.14 15.39 -20.95
CA THR A 57 -8.24 16.53 -20.03
C THR A 57 -7.05 16.60 -19.06
N SER A 58 -6.18 17.60 -19.21
CA SER A 58 -4.98 17.83 -18.39
C SER A 58 -5.25 17.76 -16.88
N LEU A 59 -6.48 18.06 -16.49
CA LEU A 59 -6.99 17.91 -15.13
C LEU A 59 -7.02 16.45 -14.64
N ALA A 60 -7.43 15.49 -15.46
CA ALA A 60 -7.51 14.08 -15.09
C ALA A 60 -6.13 13.45 -14.85
N VAL A 61 -5.12 13.84 -15.63
CA VAL A 61 -3.73 13.39 -15.44
C VAL A 61 -3.13 13.96 -14.16
N TYR A 62 -3.36 15.26 -13.91
CA TYR A 62 -2.90 15.92 -12.69
C TYR A 62 -3.58 15.33 -11.44
N LEU A 63 -4.89 15.09 -11.49
CA LEU A 63 -5.64 14.43 -10.44
C LEU A 63 -5.15 12.99 -10.22
N GLY A 64 -4.91 12.22 -11.29
CA GLY A 64 -4.38 10.86 -11.18
C GLY A 64 -3.02 10.81 -10.50
N GLN A 65 -2.12 11.75 -10.79
CA GLN A 65 -0.81 11.84 -10.15
C GLN A 65 -0.89 12.20 -8.66
N VAL A 66 -1.75 13.16 -8.30
CA VAL A 66 -1.97 13.56 -6.90
C VAL A 66 -2.61 12.42 -6.10
N VAL A 67 -3.66 11.79 -6.66
CA VAL A 67 -4.35 10.65 -6.06
C VAL A 67 -3.39 9.48 -5.88
N GLY A 68 -2.58 9.14 -6.90
CA GLY A 68 -1.58 8.08 -6.81
C GLY A 68 -0.53 8.33 -5.71
N ALA A 69 -0.03 9.56 -5.58
CA ALA A 69 0.92 9.93 -4.54
C ALA A 69 0.32 9.81 -3.12
N VAL A 70 -0.94 10.25 -2.95
CA VAL A 70 -1.65 10.16 -1.68
C VAL A 70 -1.99 8.71 -1.33
N LEU A 71 -2.43 7.90 -2.30
CA LEU A 71 -2.72 6.48 -2.08
C LEU A 71 -1.47 5.71 -1.64
N PHE A 72 -0.31 6.03 -2.20
CA PHE A 72 0.94 5.38 -1.82
C PHE A 72 1.32 5.66 -0.37
N LEU A 73 1.20 6.92 0.08
CA LEU A 73 1.44 7.28 1.48
C LEU A 73 0.43 6.61 2.43
N ILE A 74 -0.85 6.62 2.05
CA ILE A 74 -1.93 6.00 2.84
C ILE A 74 -1.72 4.49 2.95
N GLY A 75 -1.47 3.81 1.84
CA GLY A 75 -1.22 2.37 1.80
C GLY A 75 0.01 1.98 2.64
N GLY A 76 1.07 2.80 2.61
CA GLY A 76 2.24 2.62 3.46
C GLY A 76 1.90 2.69 4.95
N ILE A 77 1.08 3.66 5.37
CA ILE A 77 0.64 3.79 6.78
C ILE A 77 -0.18 2.56 7.21
N PHE A 78 -1.12 2.10 6.37
CA PHE A 78 -1.91 0.91 6.66
C PHE A 78 -1.04 -0.35 6.80
N LEU A 79 -0.02 -0.50 5.97
CA LEU A 79 0.94 -1.60 6.07
C LEU A 79 1.68 -1.58 7.41
N VAL A 80 2.17 -0.41 7.85
CA VAL A 80 2.86 -0.25 9.13
C VAL A 80 1.94 -0.55 10.31
N LEU A 81 0.68 -0.09 10.27
CA LEU A 81 -0.33 -0.40 11.29
C LEU A 81 -0.62 -1.90 11.36
N MET A 82 -0.66 -2.58 10.22
CA MET A 82 -0.91 -4.02 10.16
C MET A 82 0.27 -4.80 10.76
N ILE A 83 1.51 -4.40 10.47
CA ILE A 83 2.71 -4.96 11.11
C ILE A 83 2.70 -4.71 12.62
N TYR A 84 2.40 -3.48 13.07
CA TYR A 84 2.32 -3.13 14.49
C TYR A 84 1.26 -3.96 15.22
N GLY A 85 0.06 -4.09 14.65
CA GLY A 85 -1.01 -4.94 15.19
C GLY A 85 -0.61 -6.41 15.24
N GLY A 86 0.10 -6.91 14.22
CA GLY A 86 0.60 -8.27 14.17
C GLY A 86 1.64 -8.55 15.26
N VAL A 87 2.61 -7.64 15.44
CA VAL A 87 3.62 -7.75 16.51
C VAL A 87 2.95 -7.70 17.88
N LEU A 88 2.02 -6.76 18.09
CA LEU A 88 1.27 -6.64 19.36
C LEU A 88 0.49 -7.92 19.68
N TRP A 89 -0.08 -8.58 18.66
CA TRP A 89 -0.79 -9.84 18.84
C TRP A 89 0.17 -10.98 19.22
N MET A 90 1.34 -11.06 18.56
CA MET A 90 2.36 -12.08 18.84
C MET A 90 3.03 -11.88 20.21
N THR A 91 3.21 -10.64 20.66
CA THR A 91 3.82 -10.33 21.96
C THR A 91 2.85 -10.41 23.13
N ALA A 92 1.55 -10.59 22.88
CA ALA A 92 0.54 -10.58 23.93
C ALA A 92 0.70 -11.71 24.95
N ALA A 93 1.40 -12.81 24.62
CA ALA A 93 1.78 -13.90 25.53
C ALA A 93 0.65 -14.42 26.45
N GLY A 94 -0.61 -14.39 25.99
CA GLY A 94 -1.79 -14.81 26.75
C GLY A 94 -2.49 -13.71 27.57
N ASN A 95 -2.05 -12.45 27.47
CA ASN A 95 -2.76 -11.30 28.03
C ASN A 95 -3.94 -10.91 27.12
N ASP A 96 -5.16 -11.25 27.56
CA ASP A 96 -6.40 -10.98 26.83
C ASP A 96 -6.58 -9.50 26.44
N GLN A 97 -6.11 -8.55 27.26
CA GLN A 97 -6.20 -7.13 26.94
C GLN A 97 -5.32 -6.75 25.75
N GLN A 98 -4.13 -7.33 25.65
CA GLN A 98 -3.22 -7.08 24.52
C GLN A 98 -3.73 -7.75 23.25
N VAL A 99 -4.27 -8.97 23.35
CA VAL A 99 -4.91 -9.66 22.24
C VAL A 99 -6.11 -8.87 21.71
N ALA A 100 -6.97 -8.37 22.60
CA ALA A 100 -8.13 -7.56 22.21
C ALA A 100 -7.72 -6.26 21.50
N LYS A 101 -6.71 -5.56 22.03
CA LYS A 101 -6.16 -4.36 21.38
C LYS A 101 -5.56 -4.66 20.01
N ALA A 102 -4.79 -5.72 19.88
CA ALA A 102 -4.17 -6.11 18.62
C ALA A 102 -5.21 -6.46 17.56
N LYS A 103 -6.25 -7.22 17.93
CA LYS A 103 -7.38 -7.52 17.05
C LYS A 103 -8.09 -6.25 16.59
N LEU A 104 -8.32 -5.30 17.48
CA LEU A 104 -8.97 -4.02 17.14
C LEU A 104 -8.15 -3.27 16.09
N VAL A 105 -6.84 -3.11 16.32
CA VAL A 105 -5.93 -2.43 15.36
C VAL A 105 -5.93 -3.14 14.00
N LEU A 106 -5.84 -4.48 13.99
CA LEU A 106 -5.86 -5.27 12.76
C LEU A 106 -7.19 -5.13 12.01
N THR A 107 -8.33 -5.22 12.71
CA THR A 107 -9.64 -5.05 12.07
C THR A 107 -9.83 -3.65 11.50
N ALA A 108 -9.40 -2.60 12.21
CA ALA A 108 -9.45 -1.23 11.73
C ALA A 108 -8.56 -1.02 10.48
N ALA A 109 -7.36 -1.58 10.47
CA ALA A 109 -6.44 -1.50 9.33
C ALA A 109 -6.99 -2.21 8.09
N VAL A 110 -7.59 -3.40 8.26
CA VAL A 110 -8.21 -4.16 7.16
C VAL A 110 -9.41 -3.39 6.59
N ILE A 111 -10.31 -2.89 7.44
CA ILE A 111 -11.49 -2.13 6.99
C ILE A 111 -11.05 -0.88 6.20
N GLY A 112 -10.07 -0.13 6.71
CA GLY A 112 -9.55 1.04 6.00
C GLY A 112 -8.96 0.70 4.63
N THR A 113 -8.21 -0.41 4.53
CA THR A 113 -7.64 -0.88 3.26
C THR A 113 -8.74 -1.27 2.26
N VAL A 114 -9.77 -1.98 2.71
CA VAL A 114 -10.92 -2.35 1.87
C VAL A 114 -11.64 -1.11 1.32
N ILE A 115 -11.84 -0.09 2.14
CA ILE A 115 -12.50 1.15 1.71
C ILE A 115 -11.70 1.86 0.62
N VAL A 116 -10.36 1.93 0.74
CA VAL A 116 -9.51 2.55 -0.27
C VAL A 116 -9.60 1.80 -1.61
N PHE A 117 -9.54 0.47 -1.58
CA PHE A 117 -9.69 -0.33 -2.80
C PHE A 117 -11.08 -0.20 -3.42
N ALA A 118 -12.15 -0.22 -2.60
CA ALA A 118 -13.51 -0.05 -3.07
C ALA A 118 -13.71 1.32 -3.73
N SER A 119 -13.16 2.39 -3.15
CA SER A 119 -13.22 3.76 -3.70
C SER A 119 -12.54 3.85 -5.07
N TYR A 120 -11.35 3.27 -5.21
CA TYR A 120 -10.62 3.26 -6.49
C TYR A 120 -11.38 2.47 -7.56
N ALA A 121 -11.84 1.27 -7.24
CA ALA A 121 -12.60 0.41 -8.16
C ALA A 121 -13.93 1.07 -8.59
N LEU A 122 -14.61 1.75 -7.69
CA LEU A 122 -15.84 2.48 -8.01
C LEU A 122 -15.56 3.65 -8.95
N THR A 123 -14.47 4.39 -8.70
CA THR A 123 -14.07 5.52 -9.54
C THR A 123 -13.80 5.08 -10.98
N SER A 124 -12.99 4.04 -11.18
CA SER A 124 -12.71 3.50 -12.52
C SER A 124 -13.97 2.98 -13.20
N TYR A 125 -14.85 2.30 -12.47
CA TYR A 125 -16.13 1.82 -13.00
C TYR A 125 -17.02 2.96 -13.54
N ILE A 126 -17.09 4.08 -12.83
CA ILE A 126 -17.87 5.25 -13.28
C ILE A 126 -17.26 5.86 -14.55
N PHE A 127 -15.94 6.01 -14.61
CA PHE A 127 -15.27 6.54 -15.80
C PHE A 127 -15.43 5.64 -17.02
N ASP A 128 -15.31 4.32 -16.86
CA ASP A 128 -15.49 3.35 -17.94
C ASP A 128 -16.96 3.30 -18.41
N ALA A 129 -17.92 3.39 -17.48
CA ALA A 129 -19.34 3.47 -17.80
C ALA A 129 -19.69 4.74 -18.60
N LEU A 130 -19.03 5.87 -18.32
CA LEU A 130 -19.22 7.10 -19.09
C LEU A 130 -18.50 7.07 -20.44
N ALA A 131 -17.27 6.53 -20.49
CA ALA A 131 -16.49 6.42 -21.73
C ALA A 131 -17.16 5.47 -22.75
N SER A 132 -17.71 4.34 -22.29
CA SER A 132 -18.42 3.40 -23.15
C SER A 132 -19.71 3.97 -23.75
N ARG A 133 -20.41 4.86 -23.04
CA ARG A 133 -21.62 5.57 -23.50
C ARG A 133 -21.32 6.75 -24.41
N ALA A 134 -20.12 7.34 -24.33
CA ALA A 134 -19.73 8.48 -25.14
C ALA A 134 -19.19 8.10 -26.53
N ILE A 135 -18.85 6.82 -26.74
CA ILE A 135 -18.29 6.29 -28.00
C ILE A 135 -19.36 5.52 -28.82
N SER A 136 -20.60 5.41 -28.32
CA SER A 136 -21.79 4.93 -29.07
C SER A 136 -22.64 6.09 -29.55
#